data_AF-A0A926AFA3-F1
#
_entry.id   AF-A0A926AFA3-F1
#
_cell.length_a   1.000
_cell.length_b   1.000
_cell.length_c   1.000
_cell.angle_alpha   90.00
_cell.angle_beta   90.00
_cell.angle_gamma   90.00
#
_symmetry.space_group_name_H-M   'P 1'
#
loop_
_entity.id
_entity.type
_entity.pdbx_description
1 polymer ?
#
loop_
_entity_poly.entity_id
_entity_poly.type
_entity_poly.pdbx_seq_one_letter_code
_entity_poly.pdbx_strand_id
1 'polypeptide(L)'
;MAAVQNTQSSEVQSLPRRASAFLTRLQGGSRFNALDTATYAYLILGTLVMFVPVLWLVMSSFKSQAELYRFPPTFLPYRSETISLPGYDAPLPLYEMTLADGTVKQMAQVAKLNAIIRLIDPANPEAEPITAQLRDVTPLEYPYFALDNYTGAIRSFPFTTYLGNSILVTTLATIITLLINSMAAFGLSKYKFAGRDLIFYIILGTLMVPVSVILVPA
;
A
#
# COMPACT_ATOMS: atom_id res chain seq x y z
N MET A 1 -16.01 59.83 -45.41
CA MET A 1 -16.84 59.53 -44.23
C MET A 1 -16.59 58.09 -43.85
N ALA A 2 -15.63 57.89 -42.95
CA ALA A 2 -15.16 56.61 -42.47
C ALA A 2 -15.63 56.47 -41.02
N ALA A 3 -16.42 55.46 -40.68
CA ALA A 3 -16.62 54.93 -39.33
C ALA A 3 -17.81 53.94 -39.26
N VAL A 4 -17.69 52.71 -39.78
CA VAL A 4 -18.65 51.61 -39.45
C VAL A 4 -17.98 50.22 -39.39
N GLN A 5 -16.68 50.12 -39.13
CA GLN A 5 -16.02 48.82 -39.03
C GLN A 5 -15.02 48.78 -37.87
N ASN A 6 -15.49 48.84 -36.61
CA ASN A 6 -14.63 48.44 -35.50
C ASN A 6 -15.38 48.12 -34.19
N THR A 7 -16.21 47.07 -34.17
CA THR A 7 -16.89 46.68 -32.91
C THR A 7 -17.11 45.17 -32.76
N GLN A 8 -16.20 44.33 -33.25
CA GLN A 8 -16.29 42.86 -33.04
C GLN A 8 -14.95 42.16 -32.74
N SER A 9 -13.94 42.86 -32.22
CA SER A 9 -12.59 42.29 -32.02
C SER A 9 -12.09 42.27 -30.57
N SER A 10 -12.96 42.38 -29.56
CA SER A 10 -12.54 42.57 -28.15
C SER A 10 -13.03 41.54 -27.12
N GLU A 11 -13.47 40.35 -27.53
CA GLU A 11 -13.78 39.26 -26.57
C GLU A 11 -13.00 37.96 -26.88
N VAL A 12 -11.69 38.06 -27.09
CA VAL A 12 -10.82 36.90 -26.88
C VAL A 12 -10.60 36.80 -25.36
N GLN A 13 -11.49 36.08 -24.68
CA GLN A 13 -11.36 35.67 -23.29
C GLN A 13 -9.93 35.14 -23.06
N SER A 14 -9.12 35.96 -22.39
CA SER A 14 -7.74 35.62 -22.07
C SER A 14 -7.72 34.47 -21.06
N LEU A 15 -7.42 33.27 -21.52
CA LEU A 15 -7.11 32.14 -20.64
C LEU A 15 -5.98 32.56 -19.68
N PRO A 16 -6.12 32.33 -18.36
CA PRO A 16 -5.12 32.76 -17.40
C PRO A 16 -3.77 32.09 -17.68
N ARG A 17 -2.71 32.89 -17.81
CA ARG A 17 -1.33 32.46 -18.14
C ARG A 17 -0.68 31.51 -17.10
N ARG A 18 -1.37 31.13 -16.03
CA ARG A 18 -0.81 30.34 -14.92
C ARG A 18 -1.80 29.27 -14.47
N ALA A 19 -1.42 28.00 -14.61
CA ALA A 19 -2.20 26.84 -14.16
C ALA A 19 -2.52 26.90 -12.65
N SER A 20 -1.64 27.51 -11.85
CA SER A 20 -1.85 27.69 -10.41
C SER A 20 -3.03 28.61 -10.06
N ALA A 21 -3.40 29.55 -10.94
CA ALA A 21 -4.55 30.44 -10.72
C ALA A 21 -5.90 29.75 -11.00
N PHE A 22 -5.89 28.65 -11.76
CA PHE A 22 -7.07 27.81 -11.98
C PHE A 22 -7.35 26.93 -10.76
N LEU A 23 -6.30 26.34 -10.17
CA LEU A 23 -6.42 25.43 -9.02
C LEU A 23 -6.87 26.13 -7.72
N THR A 24 -6.67 27.45 -7.61
CA THR A 24 -7.02 28.23 -6.41
C THR A 24 -8.27 29.10 -6.59
N ARG A 25 -9.04 28.90 -7.67
CA ARG A 25 -10.21 29.72 -7.95
C ARG A 25 -11.39 29.28 -7.07
N LEU A 26 -11.56 29.97 -5.94
CA LEU A 26 -12.72 29.87 -5.07
C LEU A 26 -13.97 30.39 -5.80
N GLN A 27 -15.11 29.71 -5.62
CA GLN A 27 -16.34 30.00 -6.36
C GLN A 27 -16.99 31.34 -5.96
N GLY A 28 -16.63 31.90 -4.80
CA GLY A 28 -17.06 33.22 -4.34
C GLY A 28 -15.87 34.13 -3.98
N GLY A 29 -15.92 35.37 -4.46
CA GLY A 29 -14.80 36.32 -4.34
C GLY A 29 -14.31 36.59 -2.90
N SER A 30 -13.02 36.90 -2.81
CA SER A 30 -12.25 37.52 -1.69
C SER A 30 -12.39 37.01 -0.25
N ARG A 31 -13.39 36.20 0.13
CA ARG A 31 -13.56 35.68 1.50
C ARG A 31 -13.98 34.21 1.44
N PHE A 32 -13.37 33.38 2.30
CA PHE A 32 -13.71 31.96 2.45
C PHE A 32 -15.21 31.83 2.78
N ASN A 33 -16.00 31.31 1.83
CA ASN A 33 -17.41 31.04 2.06
C ASN A 33 -17.56 29.68 2.76
N ALA A 34 -18.61 29.52 3.58
CA ALA A 34 -18.87 28.27 4.29
C ALA A 34 -19.02 27.05 3.35
N LEU A 35 -19.48 27.27 2.12
CA LEU A 35 -19.57 26.24 1.07
C LEU A 35 -18.20 25.81 0.54
N ASP A 36 -17.25 26.74 0.41
CA ASP A 36 -15.87 26.41 0.04
C ASP A 36 -15.24 25.58 1.18
N THR A 37 -15.41 26.01 2.43
CA THR A 37 -14.94 25.25 3.61
C THR A 37 -15.55 23.85 3.68
N ALA A 38 -16.85 23.71 3.43
CA ALA A 38 -17.52 22.41 3.39
C ALA A 38 -16.99 21.51 2.26
N THR A 39 -16.74 22.09 1.09
CA THR A 39 -16.18 21.36 -0.06
C THR A 39 -14.76 20.88 0.23
N TYR A 40 -13.89 21.75 0.75
CA TYR A 40 -12.54 21.34 1.14
C TYR A 40 -12.55 20.32 2.28
N ALA A 41 -13.43 20.48 3.29
CA ALA A 41 -13.58 19.50 4.36
C ALA A 41 -14.01 18.13 3.82
N TYR A 42 -14.95 18.08 2.88
CA TYR A 42 -15.37 16.85 2.21
C TYR A 42 -14.23 16.22 1.41
N LEU A 43 -13.50 17.01 0.63
CA LEU A 43 -12.35 16.53 -0.15
C LEU A 43 -11.22 16.01 0.74
N ILE A 44 -10.91 16.70 1.84
CA ILE A 44 -9.90 16.28 2.82
C ILE A 44 -10.35 14.99 3.50
N LEU A 45 -11.60 14.92 3.95
CA LEU A 45 -12.15 13.72 4.59
C LEU A 45 -12.10 12.52 3.63
N GLY A 46 -12.56 12.69 2.40
CA GLY A 46 -12.51 11.64 1.38
C GLY A 46 -11.08 11.20 1.08
N THR A 47 -10.14 12.14 1.00
CA THR A 47 -8.71 11.84 0.85
C THR A 47 -8.21 11.05 2.04
N LEU A 48 -8.45 11.48 3.28
CA LEU A 48 -8.00 10.76 4.47
C LEU A 48 -8.54 9.32 4.52
N VAL A 49 -9.82 9.13 4.20
CA VAL A 49 -10.44 7.79 4.13
C VAL A 49 -9.75 6.91 3.08
N MET A 50 -9.40 7.45 1.91
CA MET A 50 -8.66 6.71 0.87
C MET A 50 -7.24 6.32 1.32
N PHE A 51 -6.63 7.06 2.24
CA PHE A 51 -5.30 6.75 2.77
C PHE A 51 -5.31 5.78 3.95
N VAL A 52 -6.46 5.52 4.60
CA VAL A 52 -6.55 4.55 5.71
C VAL A 52 -6.01 3.17 5.32
N PRO A 53 -6.37 2.56 4.17
CA PRO A 53 -5.80 1.29 3.75
C PRO A 53 -4.28 1.34 3.52
N VAL A 54 -3.76 2.46 3.00
CA VAL A 54 -2.32 2.65 2.78
C VAL A 54 -1.58 2.70 4.12
N LEU A 55 -2.11 3.46 5.09
CA LEU A 55 -1.57 3.50 6.45
C LEU A 55 -1.60 2.12 7.09
N TRP A 56 -2.68 1.36 6.92
CA TRP A 56 -2.77 -0.01 7.39
C TRP A 56 -1.67 -0.89 6.79
N LEU A 57 -1.43 -0.81 5.49
CA LEU A 57 -0.39 -1.60 4.81
C LEU A 57 1.01 -1.24 5.30
N VAL A 58 1.30 0.05 5.49
CA VAL A 58 2.58 0.52 6.03
C VAL A 58 2.77 0.05 7.47
N MET A 59 1.73 0.12 8.31
CA MET A 59 1.81 -0.42 9.66
C MET A 59 1.99 -1.93 9.65
N SER A 60 1.32 -2.63 8.72
CA SER A 60 1.42 -4.08 8.57
C SER A 60 2.80 -4.55 8.12
N SER A 61 3.55 -3.76 7.35
CA SER A 61 4.91 -4.13 6.94
C SER A 61 5.91 -4.12 8.08
N PHE A 62 5.61 -3.38 9.17
CA PHE A 62 6.41 -3.39 10.40
C PHE A 62 5.96 -4.46 11.41
N LYS A 63 4.86 -5.18 11.17
CA LYS A 63 4.40 -6.26 12.04
C LYS A 63 5.26 -7.51 11.85
N SER A 64 5.44 -8.26 12.94
CA SER A 64 6.12 -9.56 12.86
C SER A 64 5.24 -10.60 12.15
N GLN A 65 5.86 -11.67 11.60
CA GLN A 65 5.11 -12.73 10.92
C GLN A 65 4.07 -13.41 11.85
N ALA A 66 4.38 -13.59 13.13
CA ALA A 66 3.45 -14.15 14.11
C ALA A 66 2.25 -13.22 14.37
N GLU A 67 2.48 -11.90 14.33
CA GLU A 67 1.44 -10.89 14.54
C GLU A 67 0.49 -10.76 13.33
N LEU A 68 0.97 -11.00 12.11
CA LEU A 68 0.13 -11.00 10.90
C LEU A 68 -1.00 -12.03 10.95
N TYR A 69 -0.82 -13.12 11.71
CA TYR A 69 -1.81 -14.19 11.90
C TYR A 69 -2.61 -14.06 13.21
N ARG A 70 -2.42 -12.99 13.99
CA ARG A 70 -3.11 -12.78 15.27
C ARG A 70 -4.55 -12.33 15.07
N PHE A 71 -5.45 -12.88 15.90
CA PHE A 71 -6.83 -12.42 16.04
C PHE A 71 -7.12 -12.03 17.51
N PRO A 72 -7.65 -10.82 17.78
CA PRO A 72 -8.02 -9.76 16.82
C PRO A 72 -6.79 -9.00 16.25
N PRO A 73 -6.89 -8.42 15.03
CA PRO A 73 -5.80 -7.65 14.44
C PRO A 73 -5.62 -6.31 15.17
N THR A 74 -4.38 -5.96 15.47
CA THR A 74 -3.97 -4.68 16.06
C THR A 74 -3.68 -3.64 14.97
N PHE A 75 -3.74 -2.34 15.27
CA PHE A 75 -3.26 -1.32 14.31
C PHE A 75 -1.75 -1.11 14.42
N LEU A 76 -1.25 -0.95 15.65
CA LEU A 76 0.16 -0.78 15.96
C LEU A 76 0.88 -2.15 16.04
N PRO A 77 2.18 -2.20 15.75
CA PRO A 77 2.94 -3.44 15.76
C PRO A 77 3.42 -3.75 17.19
N TYR A 78 3.06 -4.94 17.68
CA TYR A 78 3.36 -5.43 19.01
C TYR A 78 4.10 -6.77 18.96
N ARG A 79 5.01 -6.98 19.91
CA ARG A 79 5.66 -8.27 20.14
C ARG A 79 5.35 -8.73 21.56
N SER A 80 4.93 -10.00 21.70
CA SER A 80 4.77 -10.64 23.00
C SER A 80 6.16 -10.89 23.61
N GLU A 81 6.32 -10.51 24.87
CA GLU A 81 7.54 -10.83 25.61
C GLU A 81 7.62 -12.34 25.83
N THR A 82 8.77 -12.95 25.58
CA THR A 82 8.94 -14.39 25.71
C THR A 82 10.06 -14.73 26.66
N ILE A 83 9.87 -15.75 27.50
CA ILE A 83 10.89 -16.27 28.40
C ILE A 83 11.24 -17.72 28.04
N SER A 84 12.53 -18.06 28.12
CA SER A 84 13.00 -19.44 27.97
C SER A 84 13.02 -20.10 29.34
N LEU A 85 12.24 -21.17 29.52
CA LEU A 85 12.17 -21.94 30.77
C LEU A 85 12.89 -23.29 30.63
N PRO A 86 13.63 -23.75 31.66
CA PRO A 86 14.19 -25.11 31.68
C PRO A 86 13.06 -26.14 31.49
N GLY A 87 13.24 -27.09 30.57
CA GLY A 87 12.23 -28.11 30.25
C GLY A 87 11.32 -27.78 29.06
N TYR A 88 11.46 -26.61 28.44
CA TYR A 88 10.75 -26.23 27.21
C TYR A 88 11.72 -25.84 26.09
N ASP A 89 11.59 -26.47 24.93
CA ASP A 89 12.49 -26.26 23.78
C ASP A 89 12.26 -24.94 23.03
N ALA A 90 11.12 -24.27 23.28
CA ALA A 90 10.73 -23.03 22.62
C ALA A 90 10.47 -21.91 23.64
N PRO A 91 10.81 -20.64 23.31
CA PRO A 91 10.52 -19.50 24.18
C PRO A 91 9.00 -19.30 24.30
N LEU A 92 8.52 -19.18 25.54
CA LEU A 92 7.09 -19.13 25.86
C LEU A 92 6.64 -17.68 26.04
N PRO A 93 5.52 -17.24 25.44
CA PRO A 93 5.04 -15.87 25.59
C PRO A 93 4.43 -15.63 26.98
N LEU A 94 4.68 -14.45 27.53
CA LEU A 94 4.26 -14.02 28.85
C LEU A 94 2.88 -13.36 28.83
N TYR A 95 2.08 -13.67 29.84
CA TYR A 95 0.77 -13.10 30.13
C TYR A 95 0.71 -12.65 31.57
N GLU A 96 0.01 -11.57 31.84
CA GLU A 96 -0.38 -11.19 33.18
C GLU A 96 -1.71 -11.86 33.52
N MET A 97 -1.76 -12.55 34.66
CA MET A 97 -2.96 -13.14 35.22
C MET A 97 -3.22 -12.52 36.58
N THR A 98 -4.45 -12.06 36.83
CA THR A 98 -4.88 -11.66 38.17
C THR A 98 -5.37 -12.91 38.89
N LEU A 99 -4.66 -13.33 39.93
CA LEU A 99 -5.04 -14.48 40.74
C LEU A 99 -6.27 -14.16 41.61
N ALA A 100 -6.92 -15.19 42.15
CA ALA A 100 -8.12 -15.05 42.99
C ALA A 100 -7.89 -14.25 44.29
N ASP A 101 -6.63 -14.05 44.67
CA ASP A 101 -6.16 -13.24 45.79
C ASP A 101 -5.98 -11.75 45.43
N GLY A 102 -6.20 -11.37 44.16
CA GLY A 102 -6.01 -10.02 43.64
C GLY A 102 -4.56 -9.71 43.21
N THR A 103 -3.64 -10.66 43.32
CA THR A 103 -2.23 -10.48 42.93
C THR A 103 -2.08 -10.62 41.41
N VAL A 104 -1.43 -9.66 40.75
CA VAL A 104 -1.06 -9.77 39.33
C VAL A 104 0.26 -10.52 39.23
N LYS A 105 0.28 -11.60 38.46
CA LYS A 105 1.48 -12.42 38.25
C LYS A 105 1.75 -12.66 36.78
N GLN A 106 3.03 -12.63 36.42
CA GLN A 106 3.49 -12.98 35.07
C GLN A 106 3.53 -14.50 34.91
N MET A 107 2.90 -14.99 33.86
CA MET A 107 2.69 -16.40 33.60
C MET A 107 3.14 -16.71 32.17
N ALA A 108 3.91 -17.76 31.97
CA ALA A 108 4.36 -18.20 30.66
C ALA A 108 3.34 -19.16 30.03
N GLN A 109 2.97 -18.93 28.78
CA GLN A 109 2.04 -19.77 28.04
C GLN A 109 2.73 -21.02 27.50
N VAL A 110 2.33 -22.19 28.00
CA VAL A 110 2.84 -23.50 27.56
C VAL A 110 2.04 -24.04 26.39
N ALA A 111 0.72 -23.90 26.43
CA ALA A 111 -0.17 -24.40 25.38
C ALA A 111 -1.43 -23.55 25.25
N LYS A 112 -2.00 -23.53 24.04
CA LYS A 112 -3.29 -22.91 23.75
C LYS A 112 -4.20 -23.93 23.09
N LEU A 113 -5.39 -24.15 23.66
CA LEU A 113 -6.45 -24.94 23.05
C LEU A 113 -7.70 -24.07 22.93
N ASN A 114 -7.99 -23.62 21.71
CA ASN A 114 -9.13 -22.73 21.42
C ASN A 114 -9.10 -21.44 22.28
N ALA A 115 -10.02 -21.35 23.25
CA ALA A 115 -10.17 -20.24 24.20
C ALA A 115 -9.50 -20.49 25.56
N ILE A 116 -8.88 -21.65 25.75
CA ILE A 116 -8.22 -22.07 26.99
C ILE A 116 -6.71 -21.93 26.80
N ILE A 117 -6.05 -21.34 27.79
CA ILE A 117 -4.61 -21.16 27.86
C ILE A 117 -4.06 -21.90 29.08
N ARG A 118 -2.98 -22.66 28.88
CA ARG A 118 -2.23 -23.30 29.97
C ARG A 118 -1.02 -22.45 30.29
N LEU A 119 -0.94 -22.02 31.53
CA LEU A 119 -0.01 -21.03 32.04
C LEU A 119 0.86 -21.68 33.13
N ILE A 120 2.17 -21.46 33.06
CA ILE A 120 3.12 -21.89 34.07
C ILE A 120 3.76 -20.66 34.71
N ASP A 121 4.01 -20.74 36.01
CA ASP A 121 4.71 -19.69 36.74
C ASP A 121 6.22 -19.74 36.41
N PRO A 122 6.81 -18.68 35.81
CA PRO A 122 8.24 -18.64 35.52
C PRO A 122 9.12 -18.78 36.78
N ALA A 123 8.63 -18.37 37.95
CA ALA A 123 9.36 -18.48 39.22
C ALA A 123 9.34 -19.90 39.80
N ASN A 124 8.42 -20.77 39.34
CA ASN A 124 8.34 -22.17 39.76
C ASN A 124 8.01 -23.10 38.56
N PRO A 125 9.01 -23.43 37.72
CA PRO A 125 8.80 -24.19 36.47
C PRO A 125 8.40 -25.66 36.65
N GLU A 126 8.50 -26.21 37.86
CA GLU A 126 8.14 -27.60 38.18
C GLU A 126 6.67 -27.76 38.60
N ALA A 127 5.94 -26.65 38.80
CA ALA A 127 4.54 -26.66 39.17
C ALA A 127 3.63 -27.06 37.99
N GLU A 128 2.49 -27.70 38.30
CA GLU A 128 1.50 -28.05 37.28
C GLU A 128 0.95 -26.79 36.58
N PRO A 129 0.81 -26.79 35.23
CA PRO A 129 0.27 -25.64 34.52
C PRO A 129 -1.17 -25.31 34.92
N ILE A 130 -1.40 -24.06 35.31
CA ILE A 130 -2.72 -23.53 35.62
C ILE A 130 -3.48 -23.32 34.32
N THR A 131 -4.74 -23.76 34.30
CA THR A 131 -5.62 -23.57 33.15
C THR A 131 -6.48 -22.33 33.37
N ALA A 132 -6.41 -21.38 32.45
CA ALA A 132 -7.20 -20.15 32.48
C ALA A 132 -7.94 -19.95 31.15
N GLN A 133 -9.01 -19.13 31.15
CA GLN A 133 -9.62 -18.69 29.91
C GLN A 133 -8.80 -17.52 29.35
N LEU A 134 -8.68 -17.43 28.03
CA LEU A 134 -7.95 -16.34 27.35
C LEU A 134 -8.53 -14.94 27.70
N ARG A 135 -9.77 -14.89 28.17
CA ARG A 135 -10.47 -13.65 28.56
C ARG A 135 -10.01 -13.11 29.91
N ASP A 136 -9.42 -13.96 30.74
CA ASP A 136 -9.03 -13.65 32.13
C ASP A 136 -7.55 -13.27 32.23
N VAL A 137 -6.85 -13.22 31.09
CA VAL A 137 -5.40 -13.01 31.01
C VAL A 137 -5.09 -11.92 29.99
N THR A 138 -4.11 -11.07 30.28
CA THR A 138 -3.67 -10.00 29.39
C THR A 138 -2.29 -10.31 28.85
N PRO A 139 -2.06 -10.31 27.52
CA PRO A 139 -0.74 -10.60 26.97
C PRO A 139 0.23 -9.45 27.30
N LEU A 140 1.43 -9.80 27.75
CA LEU A 140 2.49 -8.82 28.02
C LEU A 140 3.17 -8.46 26.69
N GLU A 141 2.81 -7.30 26.15
CA GLU A 141 3.19 -6.87 24.81
C GLU A 141 3.79 -5.48 24.82
N TYR A 142 4.82 -5.28 23.98
CA TYR A 142 5.47 -4.00 23.81
C TYR A 142 5.49 -3.60 22.32
N PRO A 143 5.48 -2.29 22.01
CA PRO A 143 5.56 -1.83 20.64
C PRO A 143 6.90 -2.26 20.02
N TYR A 144 6.84 -2.93 18.87
CA TYR A 144 8.02 -3.49 18.22
C TYR A 144 7.92 -3.31 16.70
N PHE A 145 8.92 -2.68 16.10
CA PHE A 145 9.01 -2.51 14.66
C PHE A 145 9.92 -3.59 14.06
N ALA A 146 9.35 -4.52 13.30
CA ALA A 146 10.06 -5.61 12.64
C ALA A 146 10.82 -5.12 11.39
N LEU A 147 11.93 -4.39 11.60
CA LEU A 147 12.80 -3.94 10.50
C LEU A 147 13.48 -5.11 9.77
N ASP A 148 13.56 -6.27 10.43
CA ASP A 148 14.08 -7.51 9.87
C ASP A 148 13.28 -7.99 8.64
N ASN A 149 12.01 -7.58 8.50
CA ASN A 149 11.22 -7.86 7.32
C ASN A 149 11.87 -7.28 6.04
N TYR A 150 12.52 -6.11 6.14
CA TYR A 150 13.18 -5.46 5.01
C TYR A 150 14.59 -5.98 4.79
N THR A 151 15.37 -6.11 5.87
CA THR A 151 16.77 -6.59 5.78
C THR A 151 16.83 -8.06 5.37
N GLY A 152 15.89 -8.87 5.88
CA GLY A 152 15.69 -10.26 5.49
C GLY A 152 15.37 -10.38 4.01
N ALA A 153 14.34 -9.66 3.52
CA ALA A 153 13.93 -9.74 2.12
C ALA A 153 15.05 -9.37 1.13
N ILE A 154 15.85 -8.34 1.45
CA ILE A 154 16.98 -7.93 0.61
C ILE A 154 18.13 -8.95 0.64
N ARG A 155 18.33 -9.65 1.77
CA ARG A 155 19.40 -10.65 1.94
C ARG A 155 19.04 -12.04 1.45
N SER A 156 17.75 -12.39 1.41
CA SER A 156 17.27 -13.72 1.00
C SER A 156 17.52 -14.03 -0.48
N PHE A 157 17.67 -13.01 -1.33
CA PHE A 157 17.83 -13.15 -2.77
C PHE A 157 18.88 -12.15 -3.28
N PRO A 158 19.49 -12.39 -4.47
CA PRO A 158 20.38 -11.42 -5.11
C PRO A 158 19.59 -10.23 -5.67
N PHE A 159 19.00 -9.43 -4.77
CA PHE A 159 18.06 -8.35 -5.05
C PHE A 159 18.64 -7.32 -6.04
N THR A 160 19.89 -6.91 -5.83
CA THR A 160 20.57 -5.92 -6.69
C THR A 160 20.75 -6.42 -8.12
N THR A 161 21.04 -7.72 -8.30
CA THR A 161 21.13 -8.35 -9.62
C THR A 161 19.78 -8.37 -10.33
N TYR A 162 18.71 -8.79 -9.65
CA TYR A 162 17.37 -8.82 -10.24
C TYR A 162 16.83 -7.43 -10.55
N LEU A 163 17.06 -6.46 -9.66
CA LEU A 163 16.72 -5.07 -9.87
C LEU A 163 17.48 -4.50 -11.09
N GLY A 164 18.79 -4.73 -11.16
CA GLY A 164 19.63 -4.29 -12.28
C GLY A 164 19.19 -4.89 -13.61
N ASN A 165 18.93 -6.20 -13.66
CA ASN A 165 18.43 -6.89 -14.85
C ASN A 165 17.09 -6.29 -15.31
N SER A 166 16.17 -6.05 -14.37
CA SER A 166 14.84 -5.51 -14.67
C SER A 166 14.94 -4.08 -15.23
N ILE A 167 15.77 -3.23 -14.62
CA ILE A 167 16.00 -1.86 -15.10
C ILE A 167 16.62 -1.89 -16.50
N LEU A 168 17.66 -2.72 -16.71
CA LEU A 168 18.35 -2.81 -18.00
C LEU A 168 17.40 -3.29 -19.10
N VAL A 169 16.69 -4.39 -18.89
CA VAL A 169 15.77 -4.97 -19.87
C VAL A 169 14.63 -4.01 -20.18
N THR A 170 14.01 -3.42 -19.16
CA THR A 170 12.88 -2.50 -19.35
C THR A 170 13.31 -1.24 -20.09
N THR A 171 14.46 -0.67 -19.73
CA THR A 171 14.97 0.55 -20.39
C THR A 171 15.36 0.27 -21.83
N LEU A 172 16.10 -0.82 -22.08
CA LEU A 172 16.51 -1.21 -23.42
C LEU A 172 15.30 -1.52 -24.32
N ALA A 173 14.34 -2.30 -23.81
CA ALA A 173 13.11 -2.60 -24.52
C ALA A 173 12.33 -1.31 -24.84
N THR A 174 12.18 -0.40 -23.88
CA THR A 174 11.49 0.88 -24.09
C THR A 174 12.16 1.72 -25.18
N ILE A 175 13.49 1.83 -25.16
CA ILE A 175 14.23 2.58 -26.18
C ILE A 175 14.03 1.96 -27.57
N ILE A 176 14.22 0.64 -27.68
CA ILE A 176 14.07 -0.08 -28.96
C ILE A 176 12.63 0.05 -29.48
N THR A 177 11.64 -0.14 -28.63
CA THR A 177 10.22 -0.02 -28.99
C THR A 177 9.88 1.41 -29.41
N LEU A 178 10.36 2.44 -28.70
CA LEU A 178 10.13 3.83 -29.09
C LEU A 178 10.78 4.15 -30.44
N LEU A 179 11.99 3.66 -30.69
CA LEU A 179 12.67 3.86 -31.97
C LEU A 179 11.89 3.21 -33.11
N ILE A 180 11.53 1.93 -32.97
CA ILE A 180 10.78 1.20 -34.00
C ILE A 180 9.40 1.83 -34.23
N ASN A 181 8.66 2.12 -33.15
CA ASN A 181 7.33 2.72 -33.25
C ASN A 181 7.37 4.12 -33.88
N SER A 182 8.37 4.93 -33.50
CA SER A 182 8.56 6.27 -34.07
C SER A 182 8.90 6.20 -35.56
N MET A 183 9.82 5.31 -35.95
CA MET A 183 10.17 5.10 -37.36
C MET A 183 8.99 4.58 -38.18
N ALA A 184 8.22 3.62 -37.66
CA ALA A 184 7.02 3.10 -38.31
C ALA A 184 5.95 4.19 -38.50
N ALA A 185 5.70 5.00 -37.46
CA ALA A 185 4.76 6.11 -37.51
C ALA A 185 5.21 7.19 -38.50
N PHE A 186 6.50 7.52 -38.54
CA PHE A 186 7.06 8.47 -39.51
C PHE A 186 6.94 7.95 -40.96
N GLY A 187 7.26 6.68 -41.17
CA GLY A 187 7.14 6.00 -42.45
C GLY A 187 5.72 6.06 -43.01
N LEU A 188 4.73 5.65 -42.20
CA LEU A 188 3.31 5.62 -42.58
C LEU A 188 2.70 7.01 -42.73
N SER A 189 3.10 7.99 -41.91
CA SER A 189 2.51 9.34 -41.97
C SER A 189 3.08 10.21 -43.09
N LYS A 190 4.38 10.08 -43.42
CA LYS A 190 5.05 11.00 -44.36
C LYS A 190 5.17 10.44 -45.78
N TYR A 191 5.44 9.15 -45.96
CA TYR A 191 5.68 8.57 -47.28
C TYR A 191 4.39 8.03 -47.91
N LYS A 192 4.25 8.23 -49.24
CA LYS A 192 3.18 7.66 -50.05
C LYS A 192 3.73 6.51 -50.88
N PHE A 193 3.68 5.29 -50.35
CA PHE A 193 4.13 4.08 -51.03
C PHE A 193 2.97 3.08 -51.21
N ALA A 194 3.08 2.21 -52.21
CA ALA A 194 2.08 1.17 -52.47
C ALA A 194 2.05 0.17 -51.31
N GLY A 195 0.88 -0.05 -50.71
CA GLY A 195 0.69 -0.96 -49.56
C GLY A 195 0.62 -0.30 -48.17
N ARG A 196 0.79 1.03 -48.08
CA ARG A 196 0.66 1.78 -46.81
C ARG A 196 -0.67 1.52 -46.09
N ASP A 197 -1.77 1.57 -46.83
CA ASP A 197 -3.11 1.46 -46.24
C ASP A 197 -3.38 0.03 -45.72
N LEU A 198 -2.82 -1.00 -46.38
CA LEU A 198 -2.89 -2.38 -45.90
C LEU A 198 -2.17 -2.54 -44.55
N ILE A 199 -0.95 -2.01 -44.43
CA ILE A 199 -0.17 -2.05 -43.18
C ILE A 199 -0.93 -1.33 -42.06
N PHE A 200 -1.51 -0.16 -42.36
CA PHE A 200 -2.30 0.60 -41.40
C PHE A 200 -3.50 -0.19 -40.87
N TYR A 201 -4.27 -0.85 -41.74
CA TYR A 201 -5.41 -1.66 -41.32
C TYR A 201 -5.01 -2.90 -40.51
N ILE A 202 -3.87 -3.54 -40.83
CA ILE A 202 -3.33 -4.64 -40.03
C ILE A 202 -3.00 -4.16 -38.61
N ILE A 203 -2.32 -3.03 -38.46
CA ILE A 203 -2.00 -2.44 -37.15
C ILE A 203 -3.28 -2.09 -36.37
N LEU A 204 -4.26 -1.49 -37.04
CA LEU A 204 -5.53 -1.15 -36.39
C LEU A 204 -6.27 -2.42 -35.94
N GLY A 205 -6.23 -3.48 -36.74
CA GLY A 205 -6.81 -4.78 -36.43
C GLY A 205 -6.19 -5.43 -35.19
N THR A 206 -4.87 -5.37 -35.03
CA THR A 206 -4.20 -5.92 -33.84
C THR A 206 -4.52 -5.14 -32.56
N LEU A 207 -4.76 -3.83 -32.65
CA LEU A 207 -5.20 -3.02 -31.51
C LEU A 207 -6.66 -3.28 -31.11
N MET A 208 -7.49 -3.78 -32.02
CA MET A 208 -8.90 -4.10 -31.75
C MET A 208 -9.06 -5.45 -31.03
N VAL A 209 -8.03 -6.30 -31.02
CA VAL A 209 -8.07 -7.59 -30.30
C VAL A 209 -7.78 -7.33 -28.81
N PRO A 210 -8.75 -7.56 -27.91
CA PRO A 210 -8.53 -7.34 -26.49
C PRO A 210 -7.54 -8.37 -25.94
N VAL A 211 -6.58 -7.90 -25.13
CA VAL A 211 -5.50 -8.71 -24.54
C VAL A 211 -6.06 -9.92 -23.76
N SER A 212 -7.28 -9.82 -23.23
CA SER A 212 -7.98 -10.90 -22.54
C SER A 212 -8.23 -12.15 -23.40
N VAL A 213 -8.39 -12.01 -24.72
CA VAL A 213 -8.59 -13.15 -25.64
C VAL A 213 -7.30 -13.95 -25.83
N ILE A 214 -6.14 -13.34 -25.61
CA ILE A 214 -4.82 -13.99 -25.74
C ILE A 214 -4.44 -14.73 -24.46
N LEU A 215 -4.94 -14.28 -23.28
CA LEU A 215 -4.50 -14.75 -21.97
C LEU A 215 -5.31 -15.94 -21.42
N VAL A 216 -6.47 -16.26 -22.00
CA VAL A 216 -7.28 -17.42 -21.59
C VAL A 216 -6.89 -18.62 -22.45
N PRO A 217 -6.17 -19.62 -21.92
CA PRO A 217 -6.02 -20.88 -22.63
C PRO A 217 -7.38 -21.58 -22.63
N ALA A 218 -7.88 -21.93 -23.82
CA ALA A 218 -8.98 -22.88 -23.96
C ALA A 218 -8.51 -24.30 -23.60
#